data_AF-A0A4Q4RY67-F1
#
_entry.id   AF-A0A4Q4RY67-F1
#
_cell.length_a   1.000
_cell.length_b   1.000
_cell.length_c   1.000
_cell.angle_alpha   90.00
_cell.angle_beta   90.00
_cell.angle_gamma   90.00
#
_symmetry.space_group_name_H-M   'P 1'
#
loop_
_entity.id
_entity.type
_entity.pdbx_description
1 polymer ?
#
loop_
_entity_poly.entity_id
_entity_poly.type
_entity_poly.pdbx_seq_one_letter_code
_entity_poly.pdbx_strand_id
1 'polypeptide(L)'
;MADTPHTGTDTPAGTTAENQSHQHHHSHHGHHTGKRLRHFLRPDGRKVHIASSPDEANHMRRKLSAAEEKEDFDLVVHGSPEHIEALRHTHAHHTAHRRQLHQDHGDLAQEFERVIRDLDALSTELHMLTSHAVQLDANFSKYGYSAHLRTKEDFNTADPTDSSASSFSFDKETWNADRHHGASIRLYQKPIVRQYFHKGLLWRAKEAQEVASYELFIDLFYVGIIAITGDSAAEHPTGQSLLRFSITFIMGWKFWTDIGVLVSWFDSDDVVRRLSVLFLLTCLLGFTTNMVEAWERTYAPLVAFYLAARLFVATSFLWYAWIIPMVRGTMLGNGIIMLIPAALWIGSIHVEEPARQGLIWTAIMFDLFGQFSMMLLQRPGSPVSKFVPDWIKRSLEFFPATNIEHRIERTNAFVTLVFGSCVLGLLYQSNVEMGINAFFGKAVLGLIQAFVFNWIYFEIDSFNLHTHAIRRHAYSGK
;
A
#
# COMPACT_ATOMS: atom_id res chain seq x y z
N MET A 1 -16.46 -49.31 36.84
CA MET A 1 -16.30 -49.13 38.30
C MET A 1 -16.07 -47.65 38.49
N ALA A 2 -17.10 -46.91 38.93
CA ALA A 2 -17.38 -46.64 40.35
C ALA A 2 -16.36 -45.57 40.86
N ASP A 3 -16.74 -44.36 41.29
CA ASP A 3 -18.04 -43.91 41.85
C ASP A 3 -18.45 -42.46 41.49
N THR A 4 -19.76 -42.20 41.56
CA THR A 4 -20.39 -40.88 41.79
C THR A 4 -20.79 -40.75 43.27
N PRO A 5 -20.87 -39.55 43.86
CA PRO A 5 -22.16 -38.80 43.94
C PRO A 5 -22.00 -37.27 43.75
N HIS A 6 -22.91 -36.53 43.11
CA HIS A 6 -24.32 -36.19 43.42
C HIS A 6 -24.58 -35.19 44.57
N THR A 7 -25.03 -33.99 44.19
CA THR A 7 -26.20 -33.21 44.69
C THR A 7 -26.67 -32.35 43.48
N GLY A 8 -27.94 -32.21 43.08
CA GLY A 8 -29.23 -32.19 43.82
C GLY A 8 -29.51 -30.76 44.33
N THR A 9 -30.68 -30.10 44.30
CA THR A 9 -32.11 -30.37 43.94
C THR A 9 -32.85 -29.00 43.95
N ASP A 10 -33.99 -28.66 43.33
CA ASP A 10 -34.90 -29.30 42.34
C ASP A 10 -35.90 -28.25 41.74
N THR A 11 -36.74 -28.67 40.77
CA THR A 11 -37.97 -28.05 40.20
C THR A 11 -39.18 -28.12 41.21
N PRO A 12 -40.50 -27.84 40.92
CA PRO A 12 -41.23 -27.31 39.74
C PRO A 12 -42.45 -26.32 39.98
N ALA A 13 -43.07 -25.89 38.87
CA ALA A 13 -44.53 -25.65 38.61
C ALA A 13 -45.35 -24.49 39.25
N GLY A 14 -46.24 -23.84 38.44
CA GLY A 14 -47.46 -23.16 38.97
C GLY A 14 -48.09 -21.94 38.23
N THR A 15 -48.68 -22.13 37.03
CA THR A 15 -49.92 -21.46 36.50
C THR A 15 -50.17 -19.92 36.44
N THR A 16 -50.63 -19.49 35.25
CA THR A 16 -51.65 -18.43 34.91
C THR A 16 -51.44 -16.93 35.21
N ALA A 17 -51.41 -16.12 34.15
CA ALA A 17 -52.38 -15.03 33.88
C ALA A 17 -52.23 -14.50 32.43
N GLU A 18 -53.33 -14.02 31.83
CA GLU A 18 -53.35 -13.44 30.49
C GLU A 18 -52.85 -11.99 30.48
N ASN A 19 -52.17 -11.56 29.40
CA ASN A 19 -52.41 -10.22 28.86
C ASN A 19 -52.06 -10.12 27.37
N GLN A 20 -52.98 -9.58 26.57
CA GLN A 20 -52.78 -9.38 25.13
C GLN A 20 -51.94 -8.11 24.89
N SER A 21 -50.89 -8.20 24.08
CA SER A 21 -50.35 -7.04 23.38
C SER A 21 -49.78 -7.43 22.02
N HIS A 22 -50.27 -6.80 20.96
CA HIS A 22 -49.75 -7.02 19.61
C HIS A 22 -48.38 -6.35 19.48
N GLN A 23 -47.31 -7.15 19.41
CA GLN A 23 -46.01 -6.66 18.95
C GLN A 23 -45.85 -6.93 17.46
N HIS A 24 -45.81 -5.85 16.67
CA HIS A 24 -45.31 -5.92 15.30
C HIS A 24 -43.81 -6.21 15.31
N HIS A 25 -43.40 -7.35 14.76
CA HIS A 25 -41.99 -7.61 14.47
C HIS A 25 -41.51 -6.65 13.37
N HIS A 26 -40.77 -5.61 13.75
CA HIS A 26 -39.89 -4.89 12.84
C HIS A 26 -38.60 -5.71 12.67
N SER A 27 -38.42 -6.34 11.52
CA SER A 27 -37.14 -6.93 11.13
C SER A 27 -36.12 -5.82 10.87
N HIS A 28 -35.03 -5.80 11.65
CA HIS A 28 -33.89 -4.93 11.39
C HIS A 28 -33.18 -5.38 10.09
N HIS A 29 -33.45 -4.71 8.97
CA HIS A 29 -32.62 -4.84 7.77
C HIS A 29 -31.30 -4.06 7.94
N GLY A 30 -30.19 -4.75 7.70
CA GLY A 30 -28.85 -4.19 7.84
C GLY A 30 -28.43 -3.30 6.68
N HIS A 31 -27.59 -2.32 7.00
CA HIS A 31 -26.55 -1.73 6.13
C HIS A 31 -26.86 -1.49 4.64
N HIS A 32 -27.89 -0.69 4.35
CA HIS A 32 -27.74 0.24 3.22
C HIS A 32 -26.83 1.39 3.65
N THR A 33 -25.66 1.53 3.01
CA THR A 33 -24.87 2.78 3.06
C THR A 33 -25.64 3.86 2.29
N GLY A 34 -26.59 4.49 2.99
CA GLY A 34 -27.57 5.38 2.37
C GLY A 34 -26.93 6.47 1.51
N LYS A 35 -27.22 6.44 0.20
CA LYS A 35 -26.99 7.58 -0.70
C LYS A 35 -27.77 8.76 -0.14
N ARG A 36 -27.07 9.67 0.55
CA ARG A 36 -27.65 10.89 1.11
C ARG A 36 -28.28 11.70 -0.03
N LEU A 37 -29.59 11.95 0.03
CA LEU A 37 -30.23 12.84 -0.93
C LEU A 37 -29.54 14.21 -0.87
N ARG A 38 -29.11 14.70 -2.04
CA ARG A 38 -28.49 16.04 -2.19
C ARG A 38 -29.45 17.09 -2.73
N HIS A 39 -30.54 16.64 -3.33
CA HIS A 39 -31.64 17.48 -3.80
C HIS A 39 -32.94 16.67 -3.78
N PHE A 40 -34.07 17.35 -3.62
CA PHE A 40 -35.42 16.81 -3.86
C PHE A 40 -36.37 17.93 -4.30
N LEU A 41 -37.51 17.58 -4.87
CA LEU A 41 -38.53 18.54 -5.30
C LEU A 41 -39.61 18.66 -4.22
N ARG A 42 -40.01 19.89 -3.92
CA ARG A 42 -41.14 20.23 -3.06
C ARG A 42 -42.44 20.14 -3.88
N PRO A 43 -43.62 19.87 -3.25
CA PRO A 43 -44.90 19.83 -3.96
C PRO A 43 -45.21 21.07 -4.81
N ASP A 44 -44.71 22.23 -4.40
CA ASP A 44 -44.86 23.53 -5.08
C ASP A 44 -43.94 23.68 -6.31
N GLY A 45 -43.31 22.61 -6.78
CA GLY A 45 -42.36 22.58 -7.92
C GLY A 45 -40.95 23.08 -7.60
N ARG A 46 -40.75 23.77 -6.47
CA ARG A 46 -39.43 24.28 -6.04
C ARG A 46 -38.44 23.17 -5.71
N LYS A 47 -37.17 23.39 -6.07
CA LYS A 47 -36.07 22.45 -5.88
C LYS A 47 -35.32 22.77 -4.58
N VAL A 48 -35.30 21.79 -3.67
CA VAL A 48 -34.62 21.89 -2.38
C VAL A 48 -33.22 21.31 -2.52
N HIS A 49 -32.19 22.11 -2.26
CA HIS A 49 -30.78 21.72 -2.25
C HIS A 49 -30.30 21.49 -0.81
N ILE A 50 -29.58 20.39 -0.57
CA ILE A 50 -29.13 19.99 0.77
C ILE A 50 -27.61 20.15 0.89
N ALA A 51 -27.16 20.99 1.82
CA ALA A 51 -25.74 21.21 2.13
C ALA A 51 -25.27 20.37 3.34
N SER A 52 -24.05 19.84 3.31
CA SER A 52 -23.48 19.05 4.41
C SER A 52 -23.01 19.91 5.57
N SER A 53 -22.67 21.18 5.32
CA SER A 53 -22.23 22.16 6.32
C SER A 53 -22.69 23.59 5.97
N PRO A 54 -22.69 24.53 6.94
CA PRO A 54 -23.01 25.93 6.68
C PRO A 54 -22.07 26.61 5.67
N ASP A 55 -20.79 26.25 5.67
CA ASP A 55 -19.81 26.78 4.72
C ASP A 55 -20.04 26.25 3.30
N GLU A 56 -20.41 24.97 3.17
CA GLU A 56 -20.81 24.39 1.89
C GLU A 56 -22.10 25.05 1.37
N ALA A 57 -23.07 25.36 2.25
CA ALA A 57 -24.27 26.11 1.89
C ALA A 57 -23.92 27.50 1.33
N ASN A 58 -23.07 28.26 2.01
CA ASN A 58 -22.63 29.58 1.54
C ASN A 58 -21.95 29.52 0.15
N HIS A 59 -21.15 28.48 -0.10
CA HIS A 59 -20.49 28.27 -1.39
C HIS A 59 -21.48 27.81 -2.47
N MET A 60 -22.42 26.91 -2.17
CA MET A 60 -23.46 26.48 -3.11
C MET A 60 -24.42 27.62 -3.45
N ARG A 61 -24.82 28.44 -2.48
CA ARG A 61 -25.67 29.63 -2.71
C ARG A 61 -25.08 30.56 -3.76
N ARG A 62 -23.77 30.85 -3.67
CA ARG A 62 -23.04 31.69 -4.64
C ARG A 62 -22.93 31.07 -6.04
N LYS A 63 -22.93 29.73 -6.14
CA LYS A 63 -22.89 29.01 -7.42
C LYS A 63 -24.26 28.95 -8.08
N LEU A 64 -25.29 28.59 -7.32
CA LEU A 64 -26.68 28.48 -7.82
C LEU A 64 -27.20 29.86 -8.24
N SER A 65 -26.94 30.92 -7.46
CA SER A 65 -27.29 32.30 -7.82
C SER A 65 -26.61 32.84 -9.08
N ALA A 66 -25.57 32.15 -9.59
CA ALA A 66 -24.86 32.52 -10.83
C ALA A 66 -25.21 31.59 -12.01
N ALA A 67 -26.04 30.56 -11.79
CA ALA A 67 -26.37 29.54 -12.78
C ALA A 67 -27.87 29.44 -13.07
N GLU A 68 -28.73 29.61 -12.06
CA GLU A 68 -30.19 29.49 -12.15
C GLU A 68 -30.84 30.87 -11.86
N GLU A 69 -30.68 31.83 -12.78
CA GLU A 69 -31.09 33.24 -12.60
C GLU A 69 -32.62 33.48 -12.65
N LYS A 70 -33.43 32.40 -12.74
CA LYS A 70 -34.90 32.46 -12.95
C LYS A 70 -35.75 31.43 -12.19
N GLU A 71 -35.16 30.54 -11.39
CA GLU A 71 -35.92 29.55 -10.60
C GLU A 71 -35.76 29.79 -9.09
N ASP A 72 -36.88 29.75 -8.36
CA ASP A 72 -36.86 29.80 -6.88
C ASP A 72 -36.33 28.46 -6.32
N PHE A 73 -35.08 28.45 -5.85
CA PHE A 73 -34.48 27.32 -5.14
C PHE A 73 -34.43 27.54 -3.63
N ASP A 74 -34.81 26.52 -2.86
CA ASP A 74 -34.66 26.51 -1.40
C ASP A 74 -33.34 25.80 -1.05
N LEU A 75 -32.45 26.45 -0.30
CA LEU A 75 -31.16 25.88 0.12
C LEU A 75 -31.13 25.65 1.63
N VAL A 76 -30.94 24.40 2.05
CA VAL A 76 -31.11 24.01 3.45
C VAL A 76 -29.93 23.16 3.94
N VAL A 77 -29.53 23.32 5.21
CA VAL A 77 -28.45 22.53 5.81
C VAL A 77 -28.97 21.17 6.30
N HIS A 78 -28.23 20.11 6.01
CA HIS A 78 -28.56 18.74 6.36
C HIS A 78 -28.79 18.59 7.88
N GLY A 79 -30.04 18.30 8.25
CA GLY A 79 -30.45 18.08 9.64
C GLY A 79 -30.87 19.34 10.39
N SER A 80 -30.96 20.50 9.72
CA SER A 80 -31.62 21.68 10.28
C SER A 80 -33.12 21.40 10.53
N PRO A 81 -33.80 22.16 11.41
CA PRO A 81 -35.25 22.06 11.57
C PRO A 81 -36.00 22.28 10.25
N GLU A 82 -35.56 23.25 9.44
CA GLU A 82 -36.10 23.52 8.09
C GLU A 82 -35.96 22.32 7.15
N HIS A 83 -34.85 21.57 7.21
CA HIS A 83 -34.64 20.38 6.37
C HIS A 83 -35.60 19.26 6.77
N ILE A 84 -35.78 19.07 8.07
CA ILE A 84 -36.71 18.07 8.63
C ILE A 84 -38.15 18.45 8.30
N GLU A 85 -38.52 19.73 8.37
CA GLU A 85 -39.84 20.23 8.01
C GLU A 85 -40.13 20.09 6.50
N ALA A 86 -39.19 20.49 5.64
CA ALA A 86 -39.32 20.33 4.18
C ALA A 86 -39.47 18.85 3.77
N LEU A 87 -38.72 17.94 4.40
CA LEU A 87 -38.88 16.49 4.20
C LEU A 87 -40.24 15.98 4.71
N ARG A 88 -40.68 16.39 5.91
CA ARG A 88 -41.98 15.99 6.47
C ARG A 88 -43.15 16.46 5.60
N HIS A 89 -43.12 17.72 5.14
CA HIS A 89 -44.14 18.29 4.28
C HIS A 89 -44.22 17.55 2.94
N THR A 90 -43.07 17.34 2.29
CA THR A 90 -42.98 16.64 1.01
C THR A 90 -43.42 15.17 1.13
N HIS A 91 -42.99 14.47 2.19
CA HIS A 91 -43.42 13.11 2.50
C HIS A 91 -44.93 13.02 2.77
N ALA A 92 -45.50 13.95 3.54
CA ALA A 92 -46.93 14.01 3.81
C ALA A 92 -47.75 14.21 2.52
N HIS A 93 -47.32 15.12 1.64
CA HIS A 93 -47.95 15.35 0.34
C HIS A 93 -47.94 14.10 -0.55
N HIS A 94 -46.77 13.47 -0.75
CA HIS A 94 -46.69 12.25 -1.56
C HIS A 94 -47.45 11.08 -0.93
N THR A 95 -47.51 10.98 0.41
CA THR A 95 -48.32 9.96 1.10
C THR A 95 -49.82 10.22 0.89
N ALA A 96 -50.27 11.48 0.93
CA ALA A 96 -51.65 11.84 0.66
C ALA A 96 -52.03 11.55 -0.81
N HIS A 97 -51.19 11.96 -1.77
CA HIS A 97 -51.41 11.71 -3.19
C HIS A 97 -51.41 10.21 -3.53
N ARG A 98 -50.50 9.42 -2.92
CA ARG A 98 -50.51 7.95 -3.01
C ARG A 98 -51.80 7.35 -2.47
N ARG A 99 -52.31 7.81 -1.32
CA ARG A 99 -53.61 7.36 -0.78
C ARG A 99 -54.78 7.71 -1.70
N GLN A 100 -54.75 8.89 -2.32
CA GLN A 100 -55.77 9.30 -3.30
C GLN A 100 -55.75 8.40 -4.53
N LEU A 101 -54.57 8.14 -5.12
CA LEU A 101 -54.41 7.20 -6.23
C LEU A 101 -54.88 5.77 -5.88
N HIS A 102 -54.70 5.32 -4.63
CA HIS A 102 -55.25 4.05 -4.13
C HIS A 102 -56.78 4.06 -3.98
N GLN A 103 -57.39 5.22 -3.69
CA GLN A 103 -58.85 5.35 -3.62
C GLN A 103 -59.48 5.41 -5.01
N ASP A 104 -58.84 6.11 -5.95
CA ASP A 104 -59.32 6.29 -7.31
C ASP A 104 -59.09 5.04 -8.19
N HIS A 105 -57.96 4.33 -7.99
CA HIS A 105 -57.48 3.24 -8.86
C HIS A 105 -56.88 2.05 -8.08
N GLY A 106 -57.54 1.58 -7.03
CA GLY A 106 -57.01 0.60 -6.07
C GLY A 106 -56.34 -0.66 -6.64
N ASP A 107 -56.98 -1.35 -7.60
CA ASP A 107 -56.42 -2.60 -8.17
C ASP A 107 -55.13 -2.32 -8.98
N LEU A 108 -55.17 -1.28 -9.82
CA LEU A 108 -54.03 -0.87 -10.66
C LEU A 108 -52.87 -0.34 -9.80
N ALA A 109 -53.17 0.40 -8.73
CA ALA A 109 -52.17 0.92 -7.79
C ALA A 109 -51.45 -0.21 -7.04
N GLN A 110 -52.16 -1.28 -6.66
CA GLN A 110 -51.55 -2.47 -6.06
C GLN A 110 -50.65 -3.24 -7.05
N GLU A 111 -51.06 -3.35 -8.32
CA GLU A 111 -50.23 -3.97 -9.37
C GLU A 111 -48.94 -3.17 -9.60
N PHE A 112 -49.02 -1.84 -9.73
CA PHE A 112 -47.83 -0.98 -9.87
C PHE A 112 -46.89 -1.08 -8.66
N GLU A 113 -47.41 -1.09 -7.43
CA GLU A 113 -46.56 -1.24 -6.24
C GLU A 113 -45.86 -2.59 -6.17
N ARG A 114 -46.54 -3.66 -6.62
CA ARG A 114 -45.93 -4.98 -6.75
C ARG A 114 -44.80 -4.98 -7.79
N VAL A 115 -45.05 -4.44 -8.99
CA VAL A 115 -44.04 -4.35 -10.06
C VAL A 115 -42.82 -3.53 -9.62
N ILE A 116 -43.02 -2.39 -8.95
CA ILE A 116 -41.93 -1.56 -8.42
C ILE A 116 -41.12 -2.33 -7.37
N ARG A 117 -41.78 -3.02 -6.44
CA ARG A 117 -41.12 -3.84 -5.41
C ARG A 117 -40.31 -4.99 -6.02
N ASP A 118 -40.87 -5.68 -7.01
CA ASP A 118 -40.20 -6.80 -7.68
C ASP A 118 -38.99 -6.31 -8.49
N LEU A 119 -39.07 -5.14 -9.13
CA LEU A 119 -37.94 -4.48 -9.80
C LEU A 119 -36.85 -4.02 -8.82
N ASP A 120 -37.21 -3.48 -7.65
CA ASP A 120 -36.23 -3.01 -6.65
C ASP A 120 -35.52 -4.19 -5.97
N ALA A 121 -36.22 -5.31 -5.78
CA ALA A 121 -35.63 -6.59 -5.35
C ALA A 121 -34.63 -7.12 -6.38
N LEU A 122 -35.00 -7.17 -7.67
CA LEU A 122 -34.11 -7.57 -8.77
C LEU A 122 -32.90 -6.64 -8.92
N SER A 123 -33.09 -5.32 -8.75
CA SER A 123 -32.02 -4.32 -8.75
C SER A 123 -31.02 -4.56 -7.61
N THR A 124 -31.52 -4.91 -6.42
CA THR A 124 -30.71 -5.21 -5.24
C THR A 124 -29.91 -6.51 -5.41
N GLU A 125 -30.55 -7.58 -5.90
CA GLU A 125 -29.90 -8.84 -6.32
C GLU A 125 -28.77 -8.59 -7.33
N LEU A 126 -29.05 -7.85 -8.40
CA LEU A 126 -28.08 -7.54 -9.46
C LEU A 126 -26.90 -6.73 -8.92
N HIS A 127 -27.15 -5.77 -8.01
CA HIS A 127 -26.08 -5.01 -7.37
C HIS A 127 -25.23 -5.88 -6.44
N MET A 128 -25.83 -6.82 -5.69
CA MET A 128 -25.12 -7.79 -4.84
C MET A 128 -24.27 -8.77 -5.66
N LEU A 129 -24.80 -9.30 -6.76
CA LEU A 129 -24.04 -10.16 -7.67
C LEU A 129 -22.86 -9.42 -8.31
N THR A 130 -23.07 -8.16 -8.72
CA THR A 130 -22.01 -7.32 -9.29
C THR A 130 -20.90 -7.01 -8.27
N SER A 131 -21.25 -6.68 -7.01
CA SER A 131 -20.25 -6.39 -5.98
C SER A 131 -19.47 -7.64 -5.54
N HIS A 132 -20.15 -8.78 -5.41
CA HIS A 132 -19.49 -10.06 -5.14
C HIS A 132 -18.57 -10.50 -6.28
N ALA A 133 -19.00 -10.35 -7.54
CA ALA A 133 -18.17 -10.67 -8.69
C ALA A 133 -16.87 -9.85 -8.70
N VAL A 134 -16.96 -8.53 -8.49
CA VAL A 134 -15.78 -7.64 -8.43
C VAL A 134 -14.86 -7.98 -7.25
N GLN A 135 -15.40 -8.35 -6.08
CA GLN A 135 -14.58 -8.75 -4.92
C GLN A 135 -13.93 -10.13 -5.08
N LEU A 136 -14.61 -11.10 -5.70
CA LEU A 136 -14.03 -12.41 -6.01
C LEU A 136 -12.95 -12.28 -7.08
N ASP A 137 -13.22 -11.54 -8.15
CA ASP A 137 -12.27 -11.35 -9.25
C ASP A 137 -11.00 -10.63 -8.76
N ALA A 138 -11.11 -9.58 -7.94
CA ALA A 138 -9.96 -8.92 -7.32
C ALA A 138 -9.13 -9.83 -6.37
N ASN A 139 -9.75 -10.86 -5.76
CA ASN A 139 -9.04 -11.82 -4.92
C ASN A 139 -8.40 -12.96 -5.72
N PHE A 140 -8.97 -13.35 -6.86
CA PHE A 140 -8.43 -14.40 -7.72
C PHE A 140 -7.36 -13.87 -8.69
N SER A 141 -7.52 -12.66 -9.23
CA SER A 141 -6.57 -12.04 -10.17
C SER A 141 -5.18 -11.86 -9.55
N LYS A 142 -5.14 -11.55 -8.24
CA LYS A 142 -3.95 -11.56 -7.38
C LYS A 142 -3.11 -12.85 -7.44
N TYR A 143 -3.73 -13.98 -7.77
CA TYR A 143 -3.07 -15.29 -7.91
C TYR A 143 -2.96 -15.74 -9.38
N GLY A 144 -3.26 -14.87 -10.35
CA GLY A 144 -3.23 -15.18 -11.78
C GLY A 144 -4.43 -15.98 -12.30
N TYR A 145 -5.50 -16.10 -11.50
CA TYR A 145 -6.75 -16.75 -11.91
C TYR A 145 -7.82 -15.69 -12.15
N SER A 146 -8.48 -15.69 -13.31
CA SER A 146 -9.74 -14.95 -13.44
C SER A 146 -10.87 -15.80 -12.87
N ALA A 147 -11.82 -15.18 -12.16
CA ALA A 147 -13.01 -15.89 -11.66
C ALA A 147 -13.87 -16.45 -12.83
N HIS A 148 -13.70 -15.87 -14.02
CA HIS A 148 -14.24 -16.34 -15.28
C HIS A 148 -13.49 -17.60 -15.79
N LEU A 149 -13.72 -18.73 -15.12
CA LEU A 149 -13.36 -20.08 -15.59
C LEU A 149 -13.84 -20.26 -17.03
N ARG A 150 -12.91 -20.24 -17.99
CA ARG A 150 -13.20 -20.59 -19.37
C ARG A 150 -13.38 -22.11 -19.48
N THR A 151 -14.64 -22.54 -19.58
CA THR A 151 -14.93 -23.73 -20.36
C THR A 151 -14.43 -23.49 -21.79
N LYS A 152 -13.79 -24.51 -22.35
CA LYS A 152 -13.22 -24.49 -23.68
C LYS A 152 -14.37 -24.37 -24.69
N GLU A 153 -14.44 -23.25 -25.42
CA GLU A 153 -15.31 -23.17 -26.60
C GLU A 153 -14.77 -24.13 -27.66
N ASP A 154 -15.58 -25.14 -28.00
CA ASP A 154 -15.23 -26.06 -29.08
C ASP A 154 -15.44 -25.37 -30.43
N PHE A 155 -14.45 -25.53 -31.32
CA PHE A 155 -14.49 -25.01 -32.67
C PHE A 155 -15.57 -25.75 -33.49
N ASN A 156 -16.78 -25.18 -33.59
CA ASN A 156 -17.60 -25.10 -34.81
C ASN A 156 -19.04 -24.65 -34.51
N THR A 157 -19.36 -23.39 -34.83
CA THR A 157 -20.60 -23.01 -35.54
C THR A 157 -20.42 -21.63 -36.17
N ALA A 158 -21.08 -21.40 -37.30
CA ALA A 158 -21.04 -20.13 -38.00
C ALA A 158 -22.03 -19.09 -37.42
N ASP A 159 -21.68 -17.81 -37.59
CA ASP A 159 -22.56 -16.64 -37.51
C ASP A 159 -23.86 -16.79 -38.35
N PRO A 160 -24.92 -15.97 -38.15
CA PRO A 160 -24.93 -14.67 -37.46
C PRO A 160 -26.16 -14.42 -36.51
N THR A 161 -26.30 -13.15 -36.10
CA THR A 161 -27.48 -12.47 -35.54
C THR A 161 -28.00 -12.94 -34.17
N ASP A 162 -27.57 -12.23 -33.12
CA ASP A 162 -28.54 -11.60 -32.22
C ASP A 162 -28.00 -10.31 -31.61
N SER A 163 -28.86 -9.30 -31.39
CA SER A 163 -28.45 -7.93 -31.11
C SER A 163 -29.20 -7.28 -29.93
N SER A 164 -28.91 -7.72 -28.69
CA SER A 164 -29.34 -7.03 -27.47
C SER A 164 -28.65 -7.51 -26.17
N ALA A 165 -27.34 -7.81 -26.20
CA ALA A 165 -26.57 -8.02 -24.97
C ALA A 165 -26.00 -6.69 -24.45
N SER A 166 -26.31 -6.35 -23.20
CA SER A 166 -25.85 -5.14 -22.52
C SER A 166 -24.32 -5.07 -22.49
N SER A 167 -23.78 -3.89 -22.80
CA SER A 167 -22.34 -3.65 -22.76
C SER A 167 -21.82 -3.59 -21.32
N PHE A 168 -21.59 -4.75 -20.71
CA PHE A 168 -20.46 -4.86 -19.78
C PHE A 168 -19.22 -4.42 -20.55
N SER A 169 -18.58 -3.34 -20.11
CA SER A 169 -17.35 -2.84 -20.70
C SER A 169 -16.24 -3.85 -20.46
N PHE A 170 -16.09 -4.80 -21.38
CA PHE A 170 -14.91 -5.64 -21.49
C PHE A 170 -13.71 -4.73 -21.74
N ASP A 171 -13.05 -4.32 -20.67
CA ASP A 171 -11.89 -3.45 -20.73
C ASP A 171 -10.75 -4.25 -21.38
N LYS A 172 -10.63 -4.08 -22.71
CA LYS A 172 -9.62 -4.76 -23.51
C LYS A 172 -8.20 -4.43 -23.02
N GLU A 173 -8.04 -3.32 -22.29
CA GLU A 173 -6.82 -2.96 -21.56
C GLU A 173 -6.55 -3.84 -20.33
N THR A 174 -7.53 -4.07 -19.44
CA THR A 174 -7.33 -4.97 -18.29
C THR A 174 -7.10 -6.40 -18.77
N TRP A 175 -7.87 -6.86 -19.76
CA TRP A 175 -7.66 -8.16 -20.40
C TRP A 175 -6.26 -8.33 -21.00
N ASN A 176 -5.67 -7.27 -21.56
CA ASN A 176 -4.30 -7.29 -22.06
C ASN A 176 -3.27 -7.32 -20.92
N ALA A 177 -3.51 -6.61 -19.81
CA ALA A 177 -2.65 -6.65 -18.63
C ALA A 177 -2.67 -8.05 -17.98
N ASP A 178 -3.87 -8.62 -17.76
CA ASP A 178 -4.04 -9.96 -17.18
C ASP A 178 -3.39 -11.06 -18.02
N ARG A 179 -3.36 -10.88 -19.35
CA ARG A 179 -2.68 -11.79 -20.27
C ARG A 179 -1.16 -11.89 -20.02
N HIS A 180 -0.53 -10.90 -19.38
CA HIS A 180 0.87 -11.00 -18.99
C HIS A 180 1.09 -11.91 -17.76
N HIS A 181 0.14 -11.99 -16.82
CA HIS A 181 0.26 -12.88 -15.65
C HIS A 181 0.23 -14.37 -16.00
N GLY A 182 -0.39 -14.75 -17.13
CA GLY A 182 -0.39 -16.10 -17.68
C GLY A 182 0.73 -16.41 -18.69
N ALA A 183 1.63 -15.48 -18.98
CA ALA A 183 2.69 -15.67 -19.97
C ALA A 183 3.91 -16.42 -19.38
N SER A 184 4.53 -17.29 -20.17
CA SER A 184 5.78 -17.95 -19.76
C SER A 184 6.91 -16.92 -19.56
N ILE A 185 7.59 -17.01 -18.42
CA ILE A 185 8.72 -16.12 -18.06
C ILE A 185 9.74 -16.14 -19.18
N ARG A 186 10.11 -14.95 -19.67
CA ARG A 186 11.08 -14.81 -20.75
C ARG A 186 12.50 -14.94 -20.19
N LEU A 187 13.43 -15.51 -20.97
CA LEU A 187 14.84 -15.53 -20.59
C LEU A 187 15.39 -14.11 -20.44
N TYR A 188 15.00 -13.22 -21.36
CA TYR A 188 15.37 -11.80 -21.35
C TYR A 188 14.20 -10.93 -21.83
N GLN A 189 13.97 -9.81 -21.16
CA GLN A 189 13.03 -8.77 -21.54
C GLN A 189 13.74 -7.41 -21.47
N LYS A 190 13.54 -6.56 -22.49
CA LYS A 190 14.14 -5.22 -22.47
C LYS A 190 13.58 -4.45 -21.27
N PRO A 191 14.43 -3.91 -20.37
CA PRO A 191 13.99 -3.13 -19.22
C PRO A 191 13.28 -1.85 -19.64
N ILE A 192 12.16 -1.56 -18.99
CA ILE A 192 11.34 -0.34 -19.18
C ILE A 192 11.41 0.48 -17.88
N VAL A 193 11.49 1.80 -17.96
CA VAL A 193 11.46 2.66 -16.76
C VAL A 193 10.02 2.75 -16.24
N ARG A 194 9.76 2.31 -15.00
CA ARG A 194 8.39 2.22 -14.43
C ARG A 194 7.72 3.59 -14.30
N GLN A 195 8.44 4.55 -13.73
CA GLN A 195 8.00 5.92 -13.53
C GLN A 195 9.22 6.83 -13.71
N TYR A 196 9.03 8.04 -14.23
CA TYR A 196 10.12 9.01 -14.40
C TYR A 196 9.61 10.44 -14.31
N PHE A 197 10.47 11.35 -13.88
CA PHE A 197 10.22 12.77 -13.95
C PHE A 197 10.76 13.35 -15.25
N HIS A 198 10.02 14.28 -15.84
CA HIS A 198 10.45 15.11 -16.96
C HIS A 198 9.88 16.53 -16.77
N LYS A 199 10.73 17.55 -16.75
CA LYS A 199 10.35 18.97 -16.56
C LYS A 199 9.43 19.24 -15.35
N GLY A 200 9.60 18.48 -14.27
CA GLY A 200 8.78 18.59 -13.05
C GLY A 200 7.43 17.87 -13.10
N LEU A 201 7.08 17.24 -14.22
CA LEU A 201 5.92 16.35 -14.33
C LEU A 201 6.34 14.89 -14.07
N LEU A 202 5.52 14.16 -13.31
CA LEU A 202 5.69 12.72 -13.07
C LEU A 202 4.94 11.93 -14.15
N TRP A 203 5.66 11.08 -14.89
CA TRP A 203 5.11 10.13 -15.82
C TRP A 203 5.13 8.75 -15.17
N ARG A 204 3.98 8.06 -15.17
CA ARG A 204 3.74 6.82 -14.42
C ARG A 204 2.91 5.85 -15.27
N ALA A 205 3.27 4.57 -15.27
CA ALA A 205 2.46 3.50 -15.86
C ALA A 205 1.14 3.32 -15.09
N LYS A 206 0.06 2.95 -15.80
CA LYS A 206 -1.31 2.79 -15.25
C LYS A 206 -1.46 1.57 -14.33
N GLU A 207 -0.57 0.60 -14.45
CA GLU A 207 -0.60 -0.67 -13.73
C GLU A 207 -0.40 -0.48 -12.22
N ALA A 208 -1.25 -1.16 -11.43
CA ALA A 208 -1.09 -1.23 -9.99
C ALA A 208 0.17 -2.05 -9.66
N GLN A 209 1.06 -1.50 -8.85
CA GLN A 209 2.31 -2.16 -8.51
C GLN A 209 2.14 -2.94 -7.20
N GLU A 210 2.03 -4.26 -7.30
CA GLU A 210 1.97 -5.14 -6.14
C GLU A 210 3.37 -5.46 -5.57
N VAL A 211 3.44 -5.73 -4.28
CA VAL A 211 4.67 -6.22 -3.62
C VAL A 211 4.96 -7.65 -4.07
N ALA A 212 5.92 -7.80 -4.97
CA ALA A 212 6.32 -9.12 -5.46
C ALA A 212 6.91 -9.99 -4.34
N SER A 213 6.60 -11.29 -4.35
CA SER A 213 7.00 -12.23 -3.29
C SER A 213 8.51 -12.31 -3.05
N TYR A 214 9.33 -12.06 -4.07
CA TYR A 214 10.79 -12.02 -3.92
C TYR A 214 11.28 -10.75 -3.19
N GLU A 215 10.56 -9.63 -3.24
CA GLU A 215 10.90 -8.43 -2.44
C GLU A 215 10.71 -8.73 -0.95
N LEU A 216 9.59 -9.36 -0.58
CA LEU A 216 9.32 -9.79 0.80
C LEU A 216 10.34 -10.83 1.30
N PHE A 217 10.80 -11.74 0.44
CA PHE A 217 11.85 -12.71 0.77
C PHE A 217 13.20 -12.03 1.08
N ILE A 218 13.58 -11.01 0.30
CA ILE A 218 14.78 -10.20 0.55
C ILE A 218 14.65 -9.44 1.87
N ASP A 219 13.46 -8.88 2.15
CA ASP A 219 13.18 -8.17 3.39
C ASP A 219 13.30 -9.09 4.61
N LEU A 220 12.74 -10.31 4.55
CA LEU A 220 12.90 -11.33 5.59
C LEU A 220 14.38 -11.71 5.83
N PHE A 221 15.15 -11.90 4.75
CA PHE A 221 16.57 -12.19 4.88
C PHE A 221 17.33 -11.03 5.54
N TYR A 222 16.98 -9.78 5.18
CA TYR A 222 17.56 -8.58 5.77
C TYR A 222 17.22 -8.41 7.26
N VAL A 223 16.02 -8.78 7.70
CA VAL A 223 15.65 -8.82 9.13
C VAL A 223 16.58 -9.74 9.94
N GLY A 224 16.93 -10.91 9.39
CA GLY A 224 17.90 -11.82 10.03
C GLY A 224 19.29 -11.20 10.23
N ILE A 225 19.72 -10.32 9.31
CA ILE A 225 21.00 -9.58 9.43
C ILE A 225 20.95 -8.61 10.60
N ILE A 226 19.85 -7.86 10.73
CA ILE A 226 19.66 -6.90 11.82
C ILE A 226 19.67 -7.62 13.17
N ALA A 227 19.01 -8.79 13.26
CA ALA A 227 19.03 -9.61 14.47
C ALA A 227 20.47 -10.01 14.87
N ILE A 228 21.22 -10.65 13.96
CA ILE A 228 22.61 -11.08 14.22
C ILE A 228 23.52 -9.89 14.61
N THR A 229 23.36 -8.74 13.94
CA THR A 229 24.15 -7.54 14.25
C THR A 229 23.77 -6.97 15.62
N GLY A 230 22.47 -6.98 15.96
CA GLY A 230 21.94 -6.50 17.23
C GLY A 230 22.37 -7.36 18.41
N ASP A 231 22.30 -8.69 18.28
CA ASP A 231 22.70 -9.64 19.32
C ASP A 231 24.19 -9.48 19.66
N SER A 232 25.07 -9.46 18.65
CA SER A 232 26.52 -9.23 18.83
C SER A 232 26.84 -7.88 19.48
N ALA A 233 26.03 -6.84 19.24
CA ALA A 233 26.18 -5.55 19.91
C ALA A 233 25.65 -5.55 21.35
N ALA A 234 24.61 -6.35 21.63
CA ALA A 234 23.98 -6.47 22.94
C ALA A 234 24.80 -7.31 23.94
N GLU A 235 25.54 -8.31 23.47
CA GLU A 235 26.45 -9.13 24.30
C GLU A 235 27.53 -8.29 24.99
N HIS A 236 28.03 -7.25 24.31
CA HIS A 236 29.11 -6.39 24.78
C HIS A 236 28.75 -4.91 24.61
N PRO A 237 27.97 -4.30 25.53
CA PRO A 237 27.50 -2.91 25.41
C PRO A 237 28.64 -1.89 25.66
N THR A 238 29.56 -1.79 24.70
CA THR A 238 30.70 -0.87 24.71
C THR A 238 30.64 0.11 23.54
N GLY A 239 31.34 1.25 23.66
CA GLY A 239 31.46 2.21 22.54
C GLY A 239 32.11 1.62 21.28
N GLN A 240 32.99 0.63 21.44
CA GLN A 240 33.59 -0.07 20.29
C GLN A 240 32.56 -0.97 19.60
N SER A 241 31.74 -1.71 20.35
CA SER A 241 30.65 -2.52 19.79
C SER A 241 29.62 -1.66 19.09
N LEU A 242 29.27 -0.47 19.63
CA LEU A 242 28.38 0.48 18.99
C LEU A 242 28.94 1.01 17.65
N LEU A 243 30.25 1.29 17.58
CA LEU A 243 30.91 1.67 16.34
C LEU A 243 30.88 0.53 15.31
N ARG A 244 31.19 -0.70 15.73
CA ARG A 244 31.16 -1.90 14.88
C ARG A 244 29.76 -2.15 14.32
N PHE A 245 28.75 -2.10 15.19
CA PHE A 245 27.32 -2.16 14.85
C PHE A 245 26.93 -1.07 13.84
N SER A 246 27.31 0.18 14.08
CA SER A 246 26.95 1.30 13.20
C SER A 246 27.47 1.09 11.78
N ILE A 247 28.70 0.63 11.64
CA ILE A 247 29.33 0.38 10.34
C ILE A 247 28.62 -0.77 9.60
N THR A 248 28.43 -1.92 10.25
CA THR A 248 27.79 -3.10 9.63
C THR A 248 26.31 -2.88 9.35
N PHE A 249 25.59 -2.19 10.23
CA PHE A 249 24.19 -1.79 10.01
C PHE A 249 24.06 -0.86 8.80
N ILE A 250 24.95 0.15 8.64
CA ILE A 250 24.89 1.06 7.49
C ILE A 250 25.22 0.33 6.17
N MET A 251 26.19 -0.60 6.16
CA MET A 251 26.45 -1.46 5.00
C MET A 251 25.21 -2.29 4.62
N GLY A 252 24.57 -2.94 5.61
CA GLY A 252 23.34 -3.71 5.42
C GLY A 252 22.19 -2.85 4.90
N TRP A 253 22.00 -1.65 5.48
CA TRP A 253 21.00 -0.69 5.05
C TRP A 253 21.22 -0.25 3.61
N LYS A 254 22.48 -0.13 3.19
CA LYS A 254 22.83 0.18 1.80
C LYS A 254 22.50 -0.96 0.86
N PHE A 255 22.80 -2.21 1.22
CA PHE A 255 22.36 -3.41 0.48
C PHE A 255 20.84 -3.40 0.26
N TRP A 256 20.05 -3.25 1.32
CA TRP A 256 18.58 -3.22 1.25
C TRP A 256 18.07 -2.10 0.35
N THR A 257 18.63 -0.90 0.51
CA THR A 257 18.27 0.28 -0.28
C THR A 257 18.63 0.11 -1.77
N ASP A 258 19.82 -0.40 -2.09
CA ASP A 258 20.28 -0.57 -3.48
C ASP A 258 19.45 -1.62 -4.23
N ILE A 259 19.15 -2.75 -3.59
CA ILE A 259 18.27 -3.78 -4.16
C ILE A 259 16.86 -3.21 -4.39
N GLY A 260 16.32 -2.46 -3.43
CA GLY A 260 15.02 -1.80 -3.56
C GLY A 260 14.97 -0.77 -4.70
N VAL A 261 16.02 0.02 -4.88
CA VAL A 261 16.14 0.98 -6.00
C VAL A 261 16.22 0.25 -7.35
N LEU A 262 17.06 -0.80 -7.44
CA LEU A 262 17.24 -1.58 -8.66
C LEU A 262 15.94 -2.22 -9.16
N VAL A 263 15.15 -2.79 -8.23
CA VAL A 263 13.85 -3.41 -8.52
C VAL A 263 12.76 -2.36 -8.80
N SER A 264 12.78 -1.22 -8.09
CA SER A 264 11.72 -0.22 -8.19
C SER A 264 11.78 0.65 -9.45
N TRP A 265 12.97 0.97 -9.97
CA TRP A 265 13.12 1.87 -11.12
C TRP A 265 12.77 1.23 -12.47
N PHE A 266 12.98 -0.08 -12.61
CA PHE A 266 12.86 -0.77 -13.89
C PHE A 266 11.84 -1.89 -13.83
N ASP A 267 11.05 -2.06 -14.90
CA ASP A 267 10.20 -3.20 -15.10
C ASP A 267 10.81 -4.20 -16.10
N SER A 268 10.82 -5.47 -15.70
CA SER A 268 11.21 -6.66 -16.47
C SER A 268 10.83 -7.87 -15.63
N ASP A 269 10.05 -8.81 -16.14
CA ASP A 269 9.92 -10.13 -15.52
C ASP A 269 10.65 -11.16 -16.37
N ASP A 270 11.96 -11.26 -16.14
CA ASP A 270 12.84 -12.15 -16.87
C ASP A 270 13.81 -12.91 -15.95
N VAL A 271 14.38 -13.99 -16.50
CA VAL A 271 15.34 -14.84 -15.77
C VAL A 271 16.62 -14.06 -15.43
N VAL A 272 17.08 -13.15 -16.29
CA VAL A 272 18.25 -12.30 -16.05
C VAL A 272 18.09 -11.45 -14.79
N ARG A 273 16.93 -10.82 -14.56
CA ARG A 273 16.64 -10.09 -13.32
C ARG A 273 16.65 -11.03 -12.11
N ARG A 274 15.99 -12.19 -12.19
CA ARG A 274 15.92 -13.14 -11.06
C ARG A 274 17.32 -13.67 -10.68
N LEU A 275 18.17 -13.95 -11.67
CA LEU A 275 19.59 -14.29 -11.45
C LEU A 275 20.40 -13.11 -10.87
N SER A 276 20.11 -11.88 -11.29
CA SER A 276 20.75 -10.67 -10.76
C SER A 276 20.42 -10.44 -9.28
N VAL A 277 19.15 -10.64 -8.90
CA VAL A 277 18.70 -10.62 -7.50
C VAL A 277 19.30 -11.77 -6.70
N LEU A 278 19.37 -12.98 -7.27
CA LEU A 278 20.01 -14.14 -6.62
C LEU A 278 21.51 -13.92 -6.37
N PHE A 279 22.24 -13.30 -7.31
CA PHE A 279 23.63 -12.91 -7.14
C PHE A 279 23.78 -11.91 -5.98
N LEU A 280 22.93 -10.86 -5.94
CA LEU A 280 22.94 -9.88 -4.84
C LEU A 280 22.61 -10.52 -3.48
N LEU A 281 21.68 -11.49 -3.44
CA LEU A 281 21.39 -12.29 -2.24
C LEU A 281 22.57 -13.18 -1.83
N THR A 282 23.32 -13.73 -2.79
CA THR A 282 24.53 -14.53 -2.50
C THR A 282 25.66 -13.65 -1.95
N CYS A 283 25.86 -12.44 -2.50
CA CYS A 283 26.76 -11.46 -1.91
C CYS A 283 26.31 -11.02 -0.51
N LEU A 284 25.01 -10.85 -0.29
CA LEU A 284 24.45 -10.50 1.02
C LEU A 284 24.65 -11.64 2.04
N LEU A 285 24.51 -12.90 1.63
CA LEU A 285 24.85 -14.06 2.46
C LEU A 285 26.36 -14.15 2.76
N GLY A 286 27.22 -13.89 1.77
CA GLY A 286 28.67 -13.81 1.99
C GLY A 286 29.06 -12.68 2.95
N PHE A 287 28.36 -11.55 2.89
CA PHE A 287 28.51 -10.44 3.83
C PHE A 287 28.11 -10.85 5.26
N THR A 288 26.96 -11.49 5.45
CA THR A 288 26.45 -11.86 6.79
C THR A 288 27.31 -12.91 7.47
N THR A 289 27.72 -13.96 6.76
CA THR A 289 28.55 -15.03 7.33
C THR A 289 29.92 -14.54 7.79
N ASN A 290 30.42 -13.44 7.20
CA ASN A 290 31.70 -12.83 7.55
C ASN A 290 31.56 -11.67 8.56
N MET A 291 30.35 -11.36 9.05
CA MET A 291 30.06 -10.16 9.84
C MET A 291 30.47 -10.25 11.31
N VAL A 292 30.36 -11.43 11.93
CA VAL A 292 30.65 -11.62 13.36
C VAL A 292 32.15 -11.47 13.65
N GLU A 293 33.00 -12.21 12.92
CA GLU A 293 34.47 -12.14 13.04
C GLU A 293 35.11 -10.99 12.24
N ALA A 294 34.29 -10.05 11.72
CA ALA A 294 34.71 -9.03 10.76
C ALA A 294 35.87 -8.16 11.26
N TRP A 295 35.96 -7.95 12.57
CA TRP A 295 36.97 -7.08 13.19
C TRP A 295 38.21 -7.81 13.67
N GLU A 296 38.26 -9.14 13.52
CA GLU A 296 39.38 -9.98 13.92
C GLU A 296 40.07 -10.63 12.72
N ARG A 297 39.29 -11.20 11.78
CA ARG A 297 39.82 -12.00 10.66
C ARG A 297 39.10 -11.76 9.34
N THR A 298 37.78 -11.60 9.35
CA THR A 298 36.95 -11.63 8.14
C THR A 298 36.64 -10.25 7.54
N TYR A 299 37.38 -9.20 7.92
CA TYR A 299 37.21 -7.84 7.38
C TYR A 299 37.26 -7.80 5.84
N ALA A 300 38.32 -8.37 5.27
CA ALA A 300 38.56 -8.36 3.84
C ALA A 300 37.46 -9.10 3.05
N PRO A 301 37.05 -10.35 3.39
CA PRO A 301 35.93 -11.00 2.70
C PRO A 301 34.59 -10.28 2.92
N LEU A 302 34.30 -9.73 4.10
CA LEU A 302 33.09 -8.92 4.33
C LEU A 302 33.03 -7.72 3.38
N VAL A 303 34.10 -6.93 3.30
CA VAL A 303 34.16 -5.76 2.41
C VAL A 303 34.17 -6.19 0.94
N ALA A 304 34.79 -7.32 0.60
CA ALA A 304 34.78 -7.87 -0.76
C ALA A 304 33.37 -8.26 -1.23
N PHE A 305 32.56 -8.91 -0.38
CA PHE A 305 31.17 -9.24 -0.71
C PHE A 305 30.28 -8.00 -0.82
N TYR A 306 30.46 -7.01 0.06
CA TYR A 306 29.82 -5.70 -0.06
C TYR A 306 30.19 -5.01 -1.38
N LEU A 307 31.49 -4.94 -1.71
CA LEU A 307 31.99 -4.36 -2.96
C LEU A 307 31.48 -5.09 -4.20
N ALA A 308 31.44 -6.43 -4.19
CA ALA A 308 30.94 -7.22 -5.32
C ALA A 308 29.48 -6.86 -5.66
N ALA A 309 28.61 -6.76 -4.66
CA ALA A 309 27.23 -6.31 -4.84
C ALA A 309 27.14 -4.86 -5.35
N ARG A 310 27.92 -3.96 -4.74
CA ARG A 310 27.94 -2.53 -5.11
C ARG A 310 28.42 -2.32 -6.55
N LEU A 311 29.49 -2.98 -6.96
CA LEU A 311 30.02 -2.93 -8.32
C LEU A 311 29.08 -3.61 -9.33
N PHE A 312 28.37 -4.66 -8.93
CA PHE A 312 27.34 -5.28 -9.77
C PHE A 312 26.15 -4.34 -10.03
N VAL A 313 25.66 -3.63 -9.01
CA VAL A 313 24.61 -2.61 -9.17
C VAL A 313 25.11 -1.42 -10.00
N ALA A 314 26.35 -0.95 -9.79
CA ALA A 314 26.97 0.08 -10.63
C ALA A 314 27.03 -0.36 -12.11
N THR A 315 27.48 -1.59 -12.36
CA THR A 315 27.53 -2.20 -13.70
C THR A 315 26.13 -2.34 -14.30
N SER A 316 25.12 -2.67 -13.49
CA SER A 316 23.72 -2.73 -13.90
C SER A 316 23.20 -1.35 -14.33
N PHE A 317 23.54 -0.27 -13.61
CA PHE A 317 23.22 1.09 -14.05
C PHE A 317 23.92 1.47 -15.37
N LEU A 318 25.19 1.10 -15.55
CA LEU A 318 25.90 1.32 -16.83
C LEU A 318 25.23 0.55 -17.99
N TRP A 319 24.81 -0.69 -17.74
CA TRP A 319 24.06 -1.51 -18.69
C TRP A 319 22.70 -0.89 -19.06
N TYR A 320 21.94 -0.41 -18.07
CA TYR A 320 20.67 0.30 -18.30
C TYR A 320 20.87 1.64 -19.01
N ALA A 321 21.95 2.38 -18.74
CA ALA A 321 22.32 3.57 -19.50
C ALA A 321 22.52 3.25 -20.98
N TRP A 322 23.20 2.14 -21.29
CA TRP A 322 23.41 1.73 -22.68
C TRP A 322 22.08 1.40 -23.39
N ILE A 323 21.21 0.60 -22.75
CA ILE A 323 19.95 0.10 -23.33
C ILE A 323 18.83 1.15 -23.42
N ILE A 324 18.79 2.12 -22.49
CA ILE A 324 17.70 3.09 -22.35
C ILE A 324 18.24 4.51 -22.55
N PRO A 325 18.27 5.04 -23.79
CA PRO A 325 18.80 6.36 -24.10
C PRO A 325 18.22 7.50 -23.27
N MET A 326 16.94 7.39 -22.90
CA MET A 326 16.18 8.42 -22.18
C MET A 326 16.83 8.82 -20.85
N VAL A 327 17.26 7.85 -20.03
CA VAL A 327 17.77 8.10 -18.65
C VAL A 327 19.30 7.99 -18.55
N ARG A 328 20.01 8.11 -19.69
CA ARG A 328 21.46 7.88 -19.80
C ARG A 328 22.31 8.65 -18.80
N GLY A 329 22.16 9.97 -18.75
CA GLY A 329 22.97 10.81 -17.85
C GLY A 329 22.73 10.47 -16.39
N THR A 330 21.46 10.21 -16.02
CA THR A 330 21.07 9.85 -14.66
C THR A 330 21.64 8.49 -14.24
N MET A 331 21.62 7.50 -15.12
CA MET A 331 22.19 6.18 -14.83
C MET A 331 23.71 6.21 -14.74
N LEU A 332 24.38 6.88 -15.69
CA LEU A 332 25.83 7.06 -15.68
C LEU A 332 26.29 7.83 -14.44
N GLY A 333 25.56 8.89 -14.06
CA GLY A 333 25.84 9.70 -12.88
C GLY A 333 25.71 8.91 -11.57
N ASN A 334 24.64 8.11 -11.42
CA ASN A 334 24.49 7.22 -10.25
C ASN A 334 25.60 6.17 -10.20
N GLY A 335 25.96 5.57 -11.35
CA GLY A 335 27.08 4.64 -11.45
C GLY A 335 28.42 5.26 -11.02
N ILE A 336 28.76 6.45 -11.52
CA ILE A 336 30.00 7.17 -11.17
C ILE A 336 30.05 7.51 -9.68
N ILE A 337 28.95 8.01 -9.10
CA ILE A 337 28.89 8.32 -7.66
C ILE A 337 29.04 7.06 -6.81
N MET A 338 28.62 5.90 -7.30
CA MET A 338 28.79 4.60 -6.63
C MET A 338 30.25 4.12 -6.61
N LEU A 339 31.07 4.52 -7.60
CA LEU A 339 32.49 4.16 -7.68
C LEU A 339 33.37 4.89 -6.65
N ILE A 340 32.99 6.11 -6.24
CA ILE A 340 33.73 6.90 -5.25
C ILE A 340 33.85 6.18 -3.90
N PRO A 341 32.75 5.78 -3.22
CA PRO A 341 32.84 5.01 -1.98
C PRO A 341 33.41 3.61 -2.22
N ALA A 342 33.19 2.99 -3.39
CA ALA A 342 33.79 1.69 -3.71
C ALA A 342 35.33 1.76 -3.69
N ALA A 343 35.94 2.82 -4.24
CA ALA A 343 37.38 3.03 -4.16
C ALA A 343 37.88 3.23 -2.71
N LEU A 344 37.12 3.94 -1.88
CA LEU A 344 37.44 4.13 -0.45
C LEU A 344 37.34 2.82 0.36
N TRP A 345 36.34 1.98 0.06
CA TRP A 345 36.20 0.64 0.63
C TRP A 345 37.32 -0.31 0.19
N ILE A 346 37.79 -0.23 -1.06
CA ILE A 346 39.00 -0.96 -1.49
C ILE A 346 40.23 -0.48 -0.72
N GLY A 347 40.35 0.84 -0.51
CA GLY A 347 41.40 1.44 0.31
C GLY A 347 41.37 0.95 1.77
N SER A 348 40.19 0.81 2.38
CA SER A 348 40.06 0.41 3.78
C SER A 348 40.58 -1.00 4.08
N ILE A 349 40.61 -1.90 3.09
CA ILE A 349 41.20 -3.25 3.21
C ILE A 349 42.72 -3.18 3.40
N HIS A 350 43.39 -2.22 2.75
CA HIS A 350 44.85 -2.10 2.70
C HIS A 350 45.44 -1.24 3.82
N VAL A 351 44.59 -0.69 4.69
CA VAL A 351 44.99 0.24 5.77
C VAL A 351 44.70 -0.40 7.13
N GLU A 352 45.64 -0.24 8.06
CA GLU A 352 45.51 -0.73 9.44
C GLU A 352 44.71 0.23 10.33
N GLU A 353 44.23 -0.28 11.47
CA GLU A 353 43.65 0.56 12.52
C GLU A 353 44.76 1.42 13.17
N PRO A 354 44.52 2.71 13.50
CA PRO A 354 43.23 3.42 13.49
C PRO A 354 42.90 4.18 12.19
N ALA A 355 43.86 4.27 11.25
CA ALA A 355 43.69 5.09 10.03
C ALA A 355 42.54 4.57 9.13
N ARG A 356 42.26 3.27 9.19
CA ARG A 356 41.13 2.61 8.51
C ARG A 356 39.79 3.30 8.78
N GLN A 357 39.54 3.75 10.02
CA GLN A 357 38.27 4.40 10.39
C GLN A 357 38.00 5.66 9.57
N GLY A 358 39.04 6.46 9.26
CA GLY A 358 38.90 7.64 8.42
C GLY A 358 38.33 7.30 7.04
N LEU A 359 38.87 6.26 6.39
CA LEU A 359 38.39 5.79 5.09
C LEU A 359 36.96 5.22 5.17
N ILE A 360 36.66 4.42 6.19
CA ILE A 360 35.33 3.83 6.42
C ILE A 360 34.28 4.94 6.56
N TRP A 361 34.48 5.90 7.46
CA TRP A 361 33.50 6.95 7.70
C TRP A 361 33.35 7.89 6.50
N THR A 362 34.43 8.20 5.77
CA THR A 362 34.32 8.94 4.50
C THR A 362 33.53 8.14 3.45
N ALA A 363 33.75 6.83 3.32
CA ALA A 363 33.01 5.97 2.40
C ALA A 363 31.51 5.91 2.77
N ILE A 364 31.19 5.74 4.06
CA ILE A 364 29.82 5.78 4.60
C ILE A 364 29.11 7.11 4.30
N MET A 365 29.80 8.24 4.45
CA MET A 365 29.22 9.55 4.11
C MET A 365 28.88 9.65 2.61
N PHE A 366 29.75 9.19 1.71
CA PHE A 366 29.44 9.14 0.28
C PHE A 366 28.33 8.13 -0.06
N ASP A 367 28.29 6.99 0.63
CA ASP A 367 27.24 5.98 0.48
C ASP A 367 25.87 6.53 0.89
N LEU A 368 25.76 7.20 2.04
CA LEU A 368 24.49 7.76 2.53
C LEU A 368 24.05 9.02 1.74
N PHE A 369 24.96 9.95 1.47
CA PHE A 369 24.62 11.25 0.86
C PHE A 369 24.73 11.28 -0.67
N GLY A 370 25.31 10.27 -1.32
CA GLY A 370 25.51 10.22 -2.77
C GLY A 370 24.20 10.23 -3.59
N GLN A 371 23.12 9.61 -3.08
CA GLN A 371 21.81 9.69 -3.74
C GLN A 371 21.15 11.07 -3.54
N PHE A 372 21.37 11.70 -2.38
CA PHE A 372 20.88 13.06 -2.13
C PHE A 372 21.58 14.10 -3.01
N SER A 373 22.88 13.96 -3.27
CA SER A 373 23.60 14.88 -4.18
C SER A 373 23.09 14.77 -5.62
N MET A 374 22.77 13.56 -6.09
CA MET A 374 22.08 13.35 -7.38
C MET A 374 20.69 13.98 -7.41
N MET A 375 19.88 13.79 -6.37
CA MET A 375 18.55 14.42 -6.30
C MET A 375 18.65 15.96 -6.28
N LEU A 376 19.60 16.53 -5.54
CA LEU A 376 19.88 17.97 -5.53
C LEU A 376 20.37 18.48 -6.89
N LEU A 377 21.02 17.65 -7.70
CA LEU A 377 21.45 18.02 -9.04
C LEU A 377 20.30 17.96 -10.07
N GLN A 378 19.42 16.96 -9.95
CA GLN A 378 18.27 16.74 -10.85
C GLN A 378 17.10 17.69 -10.56
N ARG A 379 17.01 18.26 -9.34
CA ARG A 379 15.90 19.15 -8.94
C ARG A 379 15.93 20.49 -9.69
N PRO A 380 14.86 20.87 -10.42
CA PRO A 380 14.75 22.18 -11.05
C PRO A 380 14.91 23.32 -10.03
N GLY A 381 15.72 24.33 -10.37
CA GLY A 381 15.96 25.51 -9.51
C GLY A 381 16.96 25.31 -8.37
N SER A 382 17.57 24.14 -8.24
CA SER A 382 18.61 23.89 -7.22
C SER A 382 19.80 24.86 -7.36
N PRO A 383 20.36 25.41 -6.27
CA PRO A 383 21.54 26.28 -6.35
C PRO A 383 22.76 25.54 -6.92
N VAL A 384 22.87 24.23 -6.69
CA VAL A 384 23.96 23.38 -7.23
C VAL A 384 23.89 23.30 -8.76
N SER A 385 22.68 23.25 -9.33
CA SER A 385 22.48 23.20 -10.78
C SER A 385 23.07 24.42 -11.51
N LYS A 386 23.20 25.58 -10.84
CA LYS A 386 23.79 26.79 -11.43
C LYS A 386 25.27 26.60 -11.81
N PHE A 387 25.99 25.76 -11.08
CA PHE A 387 27.42 25.48 -11.30
C PHE A 387 27.67 24.38 -12.33
N VAL A 388 26.63 23.71 -12.82
CA VAL A 388 26.75 22.55 -13.70
C VAL A 388 26.53 22.94 -15.18
N PRO A 389 27.39 22.49 -16.11
CA PRO A 389 27.24 22.75 -17.54
C PRO A 389 25.89 22.28 -18.12
N ASP A 390 25.37 23.03 -19.09
CA ASP A 390 24.05 22.76 -19.67
C ASP A 390 23.94 21.43 -20.42
N TRP A 391 25.06 20.89 -20.91
CA TRP A 391 25.08 19.55 -21.51
C TRP A 391 24.78 18.45 -20.48
N ILE A 392 25.26 18.61 -19.23
CA ILE A 392 24.96 17.69 -18.12
C ILE A 392 23.49 17.85 -17.72
N LYS A 393 23.00 19.09 -17.60
CA LYS A 393 21.57 19.35 -17.29
C LYS A 393 20.63 18.67 -18.28
N ARG A 394 20.90 18.78 -19.59
CA ARG A 394 20.13 18.10 -20.65
C ARG A 394 20.20 16.57 -20.52
N SER A 395 21.35 16.02 -20.10
CA SER A 395 21.50 14.57 -19.87
C SER A 395 20.77 14.06 -18.62
N LEU A 396 20.47 14.95 -17.66
CA LEU A 396 19.75 14.68 -16.41
C LEU A 396 18.27 15.12 -16.44
N GLU A 397 17.76 15.56 -17.60
CA GLU A 397 16.37 16.05 -17.76
C GLU A 397 15.32 14.95 -17.52
N PHE A 398 15.72 13.69 -17.69
CA PHE A 398 14.94 12.50 -17.37
C PHE A 398 15.61 11.73 -16.25
N PHE A 399 14.91 11.53 -15.14
CA PHE A 399 15.36 10.69 -14.03
C PHE A 399 14.24 9.74 -13.58
N PRO A 400 14.56 8.47 -13.26
CA PRO A 400 13.56 7.53 -12.80
C PRO A 400 12.99 7.98 -11.45
N ALA A 401 11.69 7.73 -11.28
CA ALA A 401 10.95 8.01 -10.07
C ALA A 401 10.65 6.69 -9.36
N THR A 402 10.82 6.69 -8.04
CA THR A 402 10.41 5.57 -7.19
C THR A 402 8.91 5.68 -6.92
N ASN A 403 8.15 4.60 -7.12
CA ASN A 403 6.75 4.55 -6.75
C ASN A 403 6.62 4.68 -5.23
N ILE A 404 6.04 5.78 -4.74
CA ILE A 404 6.02 6.10 -3.31
C ILE A 404 5.06 5.17 -2.57
N GLU A 405 3.93 4.87 -3.20
CA GLU A 405 2.89 3.97 -2.70
C GLU A 405 3.46 2.56 -2.43
N HIS A 406 4.09 1.93 -3.43
CA HIS A 406 4.80 0.65 -3.28
C HIS A 406 5.92 0.72 -2.25
N ARG A 407 6.69 1.82 -2.21
CA ARG A 407 7.80 1.96 -1.25
C ARG A 407 7.29 2.05 0.20
N ILE A 408 6.17 2.73 0.43
CA ILE A 408 5.54 2.79 1.75
C ILE A 408 5.02 1.40 2.13
N GLU A 409 4.27 0.72 1.25
CA GLU A 409 3.74 -0.62 1.50
C GLU A 409 4.85 -1.63 1.86
N ARG A 410 5.94 -1.65 1.08
CA ARG A 410 7.10 -2.50 1.36
C ARG A 410 7.82 -2.11 2.66
N THR A 411 8.00 -0.82 2.94
CA THR A 411 8.63 -0.38 4.20
C THR A 411 7.78 -0.78 5.41
N ASN A 412 6.46 -0.69 5.29
CA ASN A 412 5.50 -1.13 6.31
C ASN A 412 5.58 -2.65 6.54
N ALA A 413 5.65 -3.45 5.46
CA ALA A 413 5.85 -4.90 5.55
C ALA A 413 7.19 -5.24 6.24
N PHE A 414 8.28 -4.59 5.83
CA PHE A 414 9.61 -4.77 6.43
C PHE A 414 9.63 -4.42 7.93
N VAL A 415 9.08 -3.27 8.33
CA VAL A 415 9.00 -2.85 9.75
C VAL A 415 8.16 -3.84 10.58
N THR A 416 7.08 -4.37 10.00
CA THR A 416 6.28 -5.44 10.62
C THR A 416 7.11 -6.71 10.85
N LEU A 417 7.92 -7.12 9.86
CA LEU A 417 8.82 -8.27 10.00
C LEU A 417 9.91 -8.03 11.07
N VAL A 418 10.46 -6.82 11.18
CA VAL A 418 11.41 -6.46 12.25
C VAL A 418 10.77 -6.63 13.63
N PHE A 419 9.58 -6.06 13.85
CA PHE A 419 8.87 -6.22 15.13
C PHE A 419 8.51 -7.68 15.41
N GLY A 420 8.10 -8.44 14.40
CA GLY A 420 7.87 -9.89 14.51
C GLY A 420 9.13 -10.66 14.93
N SER A 421 10.29 -10.30 14.38
CA SER A 421 11.58 -10.89 14.76
C SER A 421 12.00 -10.54 16.18
N CYS A 422 11.72 -9.33 16.66
CA CYS A 422 11.93 -8.96 18.06
C CYS A 422 11.10 -9.86 19.01
N VAL A 423 9.84 -10.14 18.67
CA VAL A 423 8.99 -11.05 19.45
C VAL A 423 9.49 -12.49 19.36
N LEU A 424 9.95 -12.93 18.20
CA LEU A 424 10.53 -14.27 18.00
C LEU A 424 11.78 -14.51 18.88
N GLY A 425 12.63 -13.49 19.07
CA GLY A 425 13.78 -13.56 19.98
C GLY A 425 13.39 -13.83 21.44
N LEU A 426 12.25 -13.30 21.90
CA LEU A 426 11.71 -13.56 23.24
C LEU A 426 11.27 -15.02 23.42
N LEU A 427 10.79 -15.66 22.34
CA LEU A 427 10.36 -17.06 22.36
C LEU A 427 11.55 -18.03 22.35
N TYR A 428 12.60 -17.76 21.58
CA TYR A 428 13.78 -18.65 21.56
C TYR A 428 14.56 -18.69 22.89
N GLN A 429 14.51 -17.61 23.69
CA GLN A 429 15.09 -17.59 25.04
C GLN A 429 14.26 -18.34 26.09
N SER A 430 13.02 -18.77 25.80
CA SER A 430 12.14 -19.42 26.79
C SER A 430 12.32 -20.94 26.91
N ASN A 431 13.45 -21.49 26.45
CA ASN A 431 13.71 -22.94 26.38
C ASN A 431 14.19 -23.55 27.72
N VAL A 432 13.77 -22.96 28.84
CA VAL A 432 14.05 -23.35 30.23
C VAL A 432 12.68 -23.51 30.92
N GLU A 433 12.57 -24.29 32.01
CA GLU A 433 11.30 -24.47 32.74
C GLU A 433 10.71 -23.10 33.20
N MET A 434 9.72 -22.61 32.46
CA MET A 434 9.12 -21.29 32.64
C MET A 434 8.10 -21.27 33.79
N GLY A 435 8.60 -21.04 35.00
CA GLY A 435 7.78 -20.50 36.10
C GLY A 435 7.43 -19.01 35.88
N ILE A 436 6.51 -18.47 36.70
CA ILE A 436 6.23 -17.02 36.76
C ILE A 436 7.43 -16.33 37.43
N ASN A 437 8.47 -16.11 36.64
CA ASN A 437 9.79 -15.67 37.09
C ASN A 437 10.10 -14.25 36.58
N ALA A 438 11.12 -13.61 37.15
CA ALA A 438 11.57 -12.28 36.71
C ALA A 438 11.99 -12.22 35.22
N PHE A 439 12.41 -13.35 34.64
CA PHE A 439 12.67 -13.49 33.19
C PHE A 439 11.39 -13.35 32.35
N PHE A 440 10.28 -13.97 32.77
CA PHE A 440 8.99 -13.79 32.11
C PHE A 440 8.52 -12.33 32.19
N GLY A 441 8.70 -11.67 33.34
CA GLY A 441 8.43 -10.24 33.49
C GLY A 441 9.24 -9.36 32.52
N LYS A 442 10.54 -9.66 32.32
CA LYS A 442 11.37 -8.98 31.31
C LYS A 442 10.90 -9.24 29.88
N ALA A 443 10.51 -10.47 29.56
CA ALA A 443 9.99 -10.82 28.24
C ALA A 443 8.66 -10.09 27.94
N VAL A 444 7.77 -9.99 28.92
CA VAL A 444 6.51 -9.20 28.82
C VAL A 444 6.81 -7.72 28.58
N LEU A 445 7.81 -7.12 29.26
CA LEU A 445 8.22 -5.74 28.99
C LEU A 445 8.78 -5.56 27.57
N GLY A 446 9.57 -6.51 27.07
CA GLY A 446 10.05 -6.52 25.69
C GLY A 446 8.92 -6.60 24.65
N LEU A 447 7.91 -7.45 24.93
CA LEU A 447 6.71 -7.57 24.10
C LEU A 447 5.88 -6.27 24.10
N ILE A 448 5.69 -5.64 25.27
CA ILE A 448 5.01 -4.34 25.39
C ILE A 448 5.77 -3.27 24.60
N GLN A 449 7.10 -3.25 24.66
CA GLN A 449 7.92 -2.30 23.90
C GLN A 449 7.77 -2.50 22.38
N ALA A 450 7.82 -3.75 21.89
CA ALA A 450 7.59 -4.05 20.48
C ALA A 450 6.17 -3.67 20.03
N PHE A 451 5.15 -3.94 20.85
CA PHE A 451 3.76 -3.58 20.59
C PHE A 451 3.56 -2.06 20.55
N VAL A 452 4.12 -1.31 21.51
CA VAL A 452 4.02 0.17 21.55
C VAL A 452 4.71 0.81 20.35
N PHE A 453 5.88 0.33 19.93
CA PHE A 453 6.53 0.84 18.72
C PHE A 453 5.75 0.52 17.44
N ASN A 454 5.16 -0.67 17.34
CA ASN A 454 4.25 -1.03 16.25
C ASN A 454 3.03 -0.08 16.20
N TRP A 455 2.41 0.16 17.35
CA TRP A 455 1.24 1.04 17.49
C TRP A 455 1.55 2.50 17.09
N ILE A 456 2.66 3.05 17.59
CA ILE A 456 3.12 4.41 17.23
C ILE A 456 3.35 4.52 15.72
N TYR A 457 4.01 3.52 15.12
CA TYR A 457 4.37 3.54 13.71
C TYR A 457 3.16 3.43 12.76
N PHE A 458 2.20 2.54 13.06
CA PHE A 458 1.10 2.26 12.14
C PHE A 458 -0.17 3.11 12.36
N GLU A 459 -0.56 3.37 13.60
CA GLU A 459 -1.81 4.10 13.87
C GLU A 459 -1.58 5.59 14.08
N ILE A 460 -0.61 5.96 14.92
CA ILE A 460 -0.42 7.36 15.33
C ILE A 460 0.15 8.20 14.17
N ASP A 461 1.19 7.72 13.48
CA ASP A 461 1.82 8.48 12.38
C ASP A 461 0.96 8.49 11.09
N SER A 462 -0.01 7.58 10.98
CA SER A 462 -0.95 7.50 9.84
C SER A 462 -2.24 8.31 10.03
N PHE A 463 -2.52 8.77 11.26
CA PHE A 463 -3.78 9.43 11.61
C PHE A 463 -3.97 10.77 10.88
N ASN A 464 -5.20 11.05 10.42
CA ASN A 464 -5.59 12.29 9.70
C ASN A 464 -4.82 12.62 8.40
N LEU A 465 -4.09 11.68 7.81
CA LEU A 465 -3.28 11.91 6.60
C LEU A 465 -4.10 11.87 5.28
N HIS A 466 -5.04 12.79 5.11
CA HIS A 466 -5.89 12.88 3.90
C HIS A 466 -5.15 13.32 2.62
N THR A 467 -3.99 13.97 2.74
CA THR A 467 -3.22 14.48 1.58
C THR A 467 -2.15 13.47 1.15
N HIS A 468 -2.17 13.03 -0.11
CA HIS A 468 -1.14 12.11 -0.64
C HIS A 468 0.28 12.70 -0.50
N ALA A 469 1.26 11.86 -0.16
CA ALA A 469 2.63 12.31 0.16
C ALA A 469 3.28 13.16 -0.95
N ILE A 470 3.03 12.83 -2.22
CA ILE A 470 3.51 13.60 -3.40
C ILE A 470 3.01 15.06 -3.42
N ARG A 471 1.85 15.35 -2.81
CA ARG A 471 1.21 16.68 -2.84
C ARG A 471 1.62 17.58 -1.67
N ARG A 472 2.36 17.06 -0.68
CA ARG A 472 2.80 17.81 0.51
C ARG A 472 4.05 18.63 0.22
N HIS A 473 4.17 19.79 0.84
CA HIS A 473 5.35 20.62 0.70
C HIS A 473 6.55 19.99 1.43
N ALA A 474 7.64 19.74 0.70
CA ALA A 474 8.81 18.98 1.17
C ALA A 474 9.47 19.45 2.48
N TYR A 475 9.28 20.72 2.87
CA TYR A 475 9.78 21.27 4.14
C TYR A 475 8.71 21.48 5.21
N SER A 476 7.41 21.49 4.86
CA SER A 476 6.33 21.79 5.81
C SER A 476 5.51 20.56 6.20
N GLY A 477 5.59 19.45 5.43
CA GLY A 477 4.78 18.25 5.65
C GLY A 477 3.27 18.42 5.46
N LYS A 478 2.82 19.62 5.05
CA LYS A 478 1.43 19.99 4.76
C LYS A 478 1.18 19.98 3.26
#